data_AF-A0A1F8MXA2-F1
#
_entry.id   AF-A0A1F8MXA2-F1
#
_cell.length_a   1.000
_cell.length_b   1.000
_cell.length_c   1.000
_cell.angle_alpha   90.00
_cell.angle_beta   90.00
_cell.angle_gamma   90.00
#
_symmetry.space_group_name_H-M   'P 1'
#
loop_
_entity.id
_entity.type
_entity.pdbx_description
1 polymer ?
#
loop_
_entity_poly.entity_id
_entity_poly.type
_entity_poly.pdbx_seq_one_letter_code
_entity_poly.pdbx_strand_id
1 'polypeptide(L)'
;MNQKRIPDWLIKCVWLVVIVLLASGYFLLNKPRGSPHILEIALDDWIPLVPGFVFPYVSLYLLLVLSVWRFLKVETKLFNLAALAVCIDLVLSYILYIFFQTRIERPVVSGSDVSSDILRWIYSIDEPFNAFPSLHTSSAVLCTLLWRRVGSRFWPIILIWAVFIVASTVLTKQHYFVDILGGMAVAIASYYVATKLVRSVSKSSEEVAEP
;
A
#
# COMPACT_ATOMS: atom_id res chain seq x y z
N MET A 1 1.69 43.17 0.54
CA MET A 1 2.28 42.28 -0.50
C MET A 1 1.37 41.09 -0.67
N ASN A 2 0.73 40.95 -1.83
CA ASN A 2 -0.13 39.80 -2.14
C ASN A 2 0.76 38.57 -2.36
N GLN A 3 0.94 37.71 -1.36
CA GLN A 3 1.61 36.43 -1.58
C GLN A 3 0.76 35.62 -2.56
N LYS A 4 1.31 35.31 -3.74
CA LYS A 4 0.65 34.44 -4.70
C LYS A 4 0.51 33.06 -4.08
N ARG A 5 -0.72 32.72 -3.67
CA ARG A 5 -1.06 31.40 -3.13
C ARG A 5 -0.80 30.35 -4.21
N ILE A 6 -0.06 29.31 -3.86
CA ILE A 6 0.19 28.16 -4.75
C ILE A 6 -1.15 27.51 -5.08
N PRO A 7 -1.46 27.24 -6.37
CA PRO A 7 -2.72 26.65 -6.74
C PRO A 7 -2.80 25.17 -6.31
N ASP A 8 -3.97 24.75 -5.83
CA ASP A 8 -4.23 23.42 -5.30
C ASP A 8 -3.87 22.27 -6.27
N TRP A 9 -4.11 22.47 -7.57
CA TRP A 9 -3.79 21.47 -8.58
C TRP A 9 -2.27 21.20 -8.65
N LEU A 10 -1.44 22.23 -8.46
CA LEU A 10 0.02 22.10 -8.50
C LEU A 10 0.51 21.31 -7.29
N ILE A 11 -0.06 21.57 -6.11
CA ILE A 11 0.24 20.80 -4.88
C ILE A 11 -0.08 19.32 -5.09
N LYS A 12 -1.26 19.01 -5.66
CA LYS A 12 -1.68 17.64 -5.96
C LYS A 12 -0.75 16.95 -6.97
N CYS A 13 -0.34 17.65 -8.02
CA CYS A 13 0.62 17.14 -9.01
C CYS A 13 1.99 16.82 -8.38
N VAL A 14 2.52 17.71 -7.53
CA VAL A 14 3.80 17.48 -6.84
C VAL A 14 3.73 16.21 -5.99
N TRP A 15 2.67 16.03 -5.20
CA TRP A 15 2.47 14.82 -4.41
C TRP A 15 2.42 13.55 -5.27
N LEU A 16 1.70 13.58 -6.40
CA LEU A 16 1.63 12.42 -7.29
C LEU A 16 3.00 12.06 -7.87
N VAL A 17 3.80 13.06 -8.26
CA VAL A 17 5.17 12.84 -8.72
C VAL A 17 6.02 12.23 -7.61
N VAL A 18 5.95 12.77 -6.39
CA VAL A 18 6.67 12.23 -5.22
C VAL A 18 6.27 10.78 -4.96
N ILE A 19 4.98 10.46 -4.96
CA ILE A 19 4.48 9.10 -4.73
C ILE A 19 4.98 8.15 -5.83
N VAL A 20 4.95 8.55 -7.10
CA VAL A 20 5.43 7.71 -8.21
C VAL A 20 6.94 7.47 -8.09
N LEU A 21 7.71 8.51 -7.77
CA LEU A 21 9.16 8.39 -7.55
C LEU A 21 9.50 7.51 -6.34
N LEU A 22 8.74 7.60 -5.25
CA LEU A 22 8.91 6.72 -4.10
C LEU A 22 8.50 5.28 -4.44
N ALA A 23 7.35 5.09 -5.10
CA ALA A 23 6.85 3.77 -5.47
C ALA A 23 7.82 3.03 -6.42
N SER A 24 8.51 3.73 -7.31
CA SER A 24 9.51 3.10 -8.19
C SER A 24 10.71 2.53 -7.42
N GLY A 25 10.98 3.02 -6.20
CA GLY A 25 11.97 2.46 -5.29
C GLY A 25 11.75 0.98 -4.97
N TYR A 26 10.51 0.48 -5.06
CA TYR A 26 10.18 -0.93 -4.89
C TYR A 26 11.04 -1.83 -5.79
N PHE A 27 11.18 -1.47 -7.07
CA PHE A 27 11.94 -2.27 -8.04
C PHE A 27 13.46 -2.28 -7.76
N LEU A 28 13.97 -1.27 -7.06
CA LEU A 28 15.37 -1.23 -6.64
C LEU A 28 15.62 -2.18 -5.46
N LEU A 29 14.64 -2.27 -4.55
CA LEU A 29 14.75 -3.05 -3.32
C LEU A 29 14.36 -4.52 -3.50
N ASN A 30 13.47 -4.82 -4.46
CA ASN A 30 12.95 -6.17 -4.73
C ASN A 30 13.96 -7.01 -5.52
N LYS A 31 15.13 -7.24 -4.94
CA LYS A 31 16.24 -7.99 -5.53
C LYS A 31 16.99 -8.75 -4.42
N PRO A 32 17.64 -9.88 -4.73
CA PRO A 32 18.38 -10.64 -3.74
C PRO A 32 19.49 -9.80 -3.10
N ARG A 33 19.50 -9.70 -1.76
CA ARG A 33 20.58 -9.05 -1.00
C ARG A 33 20.92 -9.88 0.22
N GLY A 34 22.19 -10.30 0.33
CA GLY A 34 22.66 -11.10 1.46
C GLY A 34 21.85 -12.38 1.65
N SER A 35 21.46 -12.67 2.90
CA SER A 35 20.68 -13.84 3.28
C SER A 35 19.30 -13.39 3.79
N PRO A 36 18.27 -13.33 2.93
CA PRO A 36 16.94 -12.89 3.34
C PRO A 36 16.29 -13.88 4.30
N HIS A 37 15.49 -13.36 5.23
CA HIS A 37 14.74 -14.17 6.18
C HIS A 37 13.50 -14.80 5.53
N ILE A 38 13.06 -15.94 6.05
CA ILE A 38 11.79 -16.57 5.70
C ILE A 38 10.91 -16.48 6.95
N LEU A 39 9.72 -15.91 6.81
CA LEU A 39 8.79 -15.68 7.93
C LEU A 39 7.59 -16.64 7.91
N GLU A 40 7.76 -17.78 7.24
CA GLU A 40 6.77 -18.84 7.20
C GLU A 40 6.44 -19.35 8.61
N ILE A 41 5.16 -19.53 8.88
CA ILE A 41 4.65 -20.13 10.11
C ILE A 41 3.76 -21.33 9.78
N ALA A 42 3.51 -22.17 10.78
CA ALA A 42 2.69 -23.37 10.60
C ALA A 42 1.30 -23.12 10.01
N LEU A 43 0.74 -21.90 10.12
CA LEU A 43 -0.54 -21.54 9.49
C LEU A 43 -0.45 -21.49 7.96
N ASP A 44 0.70 -21.09 7.40
CA ASP A 44 0.88 -20.93 5.96
C ASP A 44 0.78 -22.26 5.20
N ASP A 45 1.14 -23.37 5.85
CA ASP A 45 0.98 -24.74 5.35
C ASP A 45 -0.49 -25.12 5.10
N TRP A 46 -1.42 -24.54 5.86
CA TRP A 46 -2.86 -24.81 5.73
C TRP A 46 -3.51 -23.95 4.65
N ILE A 47 -2.83 -22.92 4.15
CA ILE A 47 -3.36 -22.04 3.12
C ILE A 47 -3.02 -22.64 1.75
N PRO A 48 -4.00 -23.10 0.95
CA PRO A 48 -3.71 -23.64 -0.37
C PRO A 48 -3.33 -22.54 -1.36
N LEU A 49 -2.56 -22.91 -2.39
CA LEU A 49 -2.43 -22.08 -3.59
C LEU A 49 -3.75 -22.11 -4.37
N VAL A 50 -4.37 -20.95 -4.60
CA VAL A 50 -5.61 -20.80 -5.38
C VAL A 50 -5.39 -19.78 -6.50
N PRO A 51 -5.01 -20.22 -7.71
CA PRO A 51 -4.67 -19.31 -8.81
C PRO A 51 -5.78 -18.29 -9.16
N GLY A 52 -7.05 -18.65 -9.00
CA GLY A 52 -8.18 -17.74 -9.21
C GLY A 52 -8.16 -16.46 -8.36
N PHE A 53 -7.47 -16.47 -7.21
CA PHE A 53 -7.30 -15.27 -6.39
C PHE A 53 -6.33 -14.24 -6.98
N VAL A 54 -5.70 -14.55 -8.11
CA VAL A 54 -4.90 -13.58 -8.86
C VAL A 54 -5.72 -12.36 -9.29
N PHE A 55 -7.03 -12.51 -9.57
CA PHE A 55 -7.88 -11.39 -9.97
C PHE A 55 -8.09 -10.37 -8.84
N PRO A 56 -8.50 -10.77 -7.62
CA PRO A 56 -8.45 -9.87 -6.47
C PRO A 56 -7.05 -9.30 -6.22
N TYR A 57 -5.98 -10.09 -6.35
CA TYR A 57 -4.61 -9.60 -6.16
C TYR A 57 -4.27 -8.43 -7.08
N VAL A 58 -4.43 -8.58 -8.40
CA VAL A 58 -4.13 -7.51 -9.37
C VAL A 58 -5.12 -6.34 -9.29
N SER A 59 -6.31 -6.57 -8.75
CA SER A 59 -7.32 -5.52 -8.61
C SER A 59 -6.93 -4.41 -7.64
N LEU A 60 -5.85 -4.59 -6.84
CA LEU A 60 -5.25 -3.51 -6.05
C LEU A 60 -4.94 -2.29 -6.93
N TYR A 61 -4.37 -2.47 -8.11
CA TYR A 61 -4.02 -1.35 -8.99
C TYR A 61 -5.26 -0.54 -9.40
N LEU A 62 -6.39 -1.22 -9.64
CA LEU A 62 -7.66 -0.55 -9.90
C LEU A 62 -8.15 0.21 -8.65
N LEU A 63 -8.07 -0.40 -7.46
CA LEU A 63 -8.40 0.28 -6.20
C LEU A 63 -7.55 1.54 -5.99
N LEU A 64 -6.25 1.49 -6.29
CA LEU A 64 -5.35 2.64 -6.19
C LEU A 64 -5.75 3.75 -7.17
N VAL A 65 -6.01 3.42 -8.44
CA VAL A 65 -6.46 4.39 -9.46
C VAL A 65 -7.78 5.05 -9.04
N LEU A 66 -8.76 4.27 -8.58
CA LEU A 66 -10.04 4.81 -8.11
C LEU A 66 -9.87 5.68 -6.85
N SER A 67 -8.95 5.33 -5.96
CA SER A 67 -8.63 6.12 -4.78
C SER A 67 -8.00 7.46 -5.15
N VAL A 68 -7.02 7.47 -6.07
CA VAL A 68 -6.43 8.71 -6.58
C VAL A 68 -7.49 9.58 -7.23
N TRP A 69 -8.31 9.02 -8.14
CA TRP A 69 -9.41 9.75 -8.79
C TRP A 69 -10.40 10.34 -7.77
N ARG A 70 -10.75 9.59 -6.73
CA ARG A 70 -11.65 10.06 -5.66
C ARG A 70 -11.02 11.18 -4.85
N PHE A 71 -9.74 11.07 -4.51
CA PHE A 71 -9.04 12.03 -3.65
C PHE A 71 -8.62 13.31 -4.39
N LEU A 72 -8.43 13.26 -5.71
CA LEU A 72 -8.24 14.48 -6.51
C LEU A 72 -9.44 15.43 -6.38
N LYS A 73 -10.63 14.90 -6.09
CA LYS A 73 -11.89 15.66 -5.91
C LYS A 73 -12.19 16.09 -4.48
N VAL A 74 -11.34 15.75 -3.50
CA VAL A 74 -11.51 16.25 -2.13
C VAL A 74 -10.73 17.54 -1.89
N GLU A 75 -11.03 18.20 -0.77
CA GLU A 75 -10.25 19.33 -0.27
C GLU A 75 -8.76 18.99 -0.18
N THR A 76 -7.92 19.95 -0.54
CA THR A 76 -6.47 19.77 -0.62
C THR A 76 -5.85 19.34 0.71
N LYS A 77 -6.42 19.74 1.85
CA LYS A 77 -5.98 19.27 3.18
C LYS A 77 -6.16 17.76 3.36
N LEU A 78 -7.28 17.20 2.90
CA LEU A 78 -7.55 15.76 2.96
C LEU A 78 -6.71 14.99 1.94
N PHE A 79 -6.51 15.55 0.76
CA PHE A 79 -5.60 14.98 -0.23
C PHE A 79 -4.15 14.92 0.30
N ASN A 80 -3.65 16.01 0.90
CA ASN A 80 -2.31 16.06 1.46
C ASN A 80 -2.12 15.03 2.59
N LEU A 81 -3.15 14.83 3.44
CA LEU A 81 -3.13 13.77 4.45
C LEU A 81 -3.01 12.39 3.80
N ALA A 82 -3.82 12.11 2.78
CA ALA A 82 -3.78 10.84 2.05
C ALA A 82 -2.40 10.61 1.40
N ALA A 83 -1.87 11.62 0.71
CA ALA A 83 -0.57 11.55 0.04
C ALA A 83 0.57 11.35 1.04
N LEU A 84 0.56 12.07 2.16
CA LEU A 84 1.54 11.91 3.23
C LEU A 84 1.46 10.50 3.85
N ALA A 85 0.25 9.98 4.10
CA ALA A 85 0.08 8.64 4.63
C ALA A 85 0.66 7.57 3.69
N VAL A 86 0.43 7.69 2.37
CA VAL A 86 1.03 6.79 1.37
C VAL A 86 2.55 6.90 1.36
N CYS A 87 3.12 8.10 1.46
CA CYS A 87 4.57 8.28 1.52
C CYS A 87 5.16 7.63 2.78
N ILE A 88 4.51 7.77 3.93
CA ILE A 88 4.96 7.13 5.18
C ILE A 88 4.87 5.60 5.06
N ASP A 89 3.80 5.08 4.45
CA ASP A 89 3.60 3.64 4.24
C ASP A 89 4.73 3.02 3.41
N LEU A 90 5.08 3.68 2.29
CA LEU A 90 6.22 3.29 1.45
C LEU A 90 7.53 3.37 2.21
N VAL A 91 7.80 4.49 2.91
CA VAL A 91 9.06 4.68 3.64
C VAL A 91 9.23 3.66 4.75
N LEU A 92 8.20 3.40 5.55
CA LEU A 92 8.24 2.40 6.64
C LEU A 92 8.47 0.99 6.09
N SER A 93 7.78 0.64 5.00
CA SER A 93 7.98 -0.65 4.33
C SER A 93 9.41 -0.78 3.79
N TYR A 94 9.94 0.27 3.16
CA TYR A 94 11.29 0.25 2.59
C TYR A 94 12.39 0.20 3.64
N ILE A 95 12.22 0.85 4.80
CA ILE A 95 13.14 0.69 5.93
C ILE A 95 13.23 -0.79 6.30
N LEU A 96 12.10 -1.48 6.41
CA LEU A 96 12.08 -2.93 6.70
C LEU A 96 12.69 -3.74 5.56
N TYR A 97 12.37 -3.46 4.29
CA TYR A 97 13.00 -4.14 3.16
C TYR A 97 14.52 -3.94 3.13
N ILE A 98 15.03 -2.77 3.54
CA ILE A 98 16.47 -2.48 3.54
C ILE A 98 17.18 -3.25 4.66
N PHE A 99 16.68 -3.16 5.89
CA PHE A 99 17.38 -3.65 7.09
C PHE A 99 16.97 -5.05 7.53
N PHE A 100 15.81 -5.53 7.10
CA PHE A 100 15.23 -6.83 7.46
C PHE A 100 14.57 -7.46 6.23
N GLN A 101 15.39 -7.72 5.20
CA GLN A 101 14.87 -8.29 3.95
C GLN A 101 14.32 -9.69 4.20
N THR A 102 13.12 -9.96 3.69
CA THR A 102 12.49 -11.27 3.76
C THR A 102 12.15 -11.78 2.37
N ARG A 103 12.01 -13.09 2.23
CA ARG A 103 11.62 -13.73 0.96
C ARG A 103 10.46 -14.70 1.12
N ILE A 104 9.74 -14.91 0.02
CA ILE A 104 8.73 -15.97 -0.11
C ILE A 104 9.28 -17.12 -0.94
N GLU A 105 9.04 -18.34 -0.45
CA GLU A 105 9.23 -19.55 -1.25
C GLU A 105 7.94 -19.86 -2.01
N ARG A 106 7.92 -19.52 -3.30
CA ARG A 106 6.74 -19.69 -4.13
C ARG A 106 6.63 -21.12 -4.65
N PRO A 107 5.47 -21.78 -4.51
CA PRO A 107 5.26 -23.10 -5.11
C PRO A 107 5.18 -23.01 -6.63
N VAL A 108 5.37 -24.15 -7.29
CA VAL A 108 5.10 -24.26 -8.73
C VAL A 108 3.60 -24.15 -8.97
N VAL A 109 3.20 -23.23 -9.85
CA VAL A 109 1.80 -23.06 -10.26
C VAL A 109 1.47 -24.06 -11.37
N SER A 110 0.76 -25.14 -11.01
CA SER A 110 0.24 -26.14 -11.95
C SER A 110 -1.08 -25.70 -12.60
N GLY A 111 -1.39 -26.22 -13.79
CA GLY A 111 -2.65 -25.95 -14.50
C GLY A 111 -2.46 -25.09 -15.76
N SER A 112 -3.43 -25.18 -16.68
CA SER A 112 -3.40 -24.50 -17.99
C SER A 112 -4.55 -23.51 -18.18
N ASP A 113 -5.20 -23.12 -17.09
CA ASP A 113 -6.24 -22.10 -17.11
C ASP A 113 -5.65 -20.69 -17.05
N VAL A 114 -6.46 -19.70 -17.44
CA VAL A 114 -6.05 -18.30 -17.52
C VAL A 114 -5.56 -17.76 -16.17
N SER A 115 -6.12 -18.19 -15.05
CA SER A 115 -5.69 -17.69 -13.73
C SER A 115 -4.30 -18.21 -13.36
N SER A 116 -4.01 -19.46 -13.71
CA SER A 116 -2.68 -20.05 -13.58
C SER A 116 -1.64 -19.37 -14.49
N ASP A 117 -2.00 -19.02 -15.72
CA ASP A 117 -1.12 -18.28 -16.64
C ASP A 117 -0.77 -16.89 -16.13
N ILE A 118 -1.78 -16.13 -15.67
CA ILE A 118 -1.56 -14.79 -15.11
C ILE A 118 -0.69 -14.87 -13.86
N LEU A 119 -0.94 -15.85 -12.98
CA LEU A 119 -0.15 -15.98 -11.76
C LEU A 119 1.32 -16.34 -12.06
N ARG A 120 1.58 -17.22 -13.04
CA ARG A 120 2.94 -17.50 -13.50
C ARG A 120 3.62 -16.26 -14.07
N TRP A 121 2.89 -15.46 -14.85
CA TRP A 121 3.42 -14.20 -15.37
C TRP A 121 3.79 -13.25 -14.23
N ILE A 122 2.92 -13.08 -13.22
CA ILE A 122 3.24 -12.27 -12.04
C ILE A 122 4.49 -12.78 -11.33
N TYR A 123 4.59 -14.10 -11.10
CA TYR A 123 5.77 -14.71 -10.48
C TYR A 123 7.06 -14.45 -11.26
N SER A 124 6.97 -14.29 -12.59
CA SER A 124 8.13 -14.01 -13.45
C SER A 124 8.59 -12.55 -13.49
N ILE A 125 7.71 -11.59 -13.15
CA ILE A 125 8.03 -10.15 -13.22
C ILE A 125 8.23 -9.50 -11.85
N ASP A 126 7.67 -10.11 -10.80
CA ASP A 126 7.76 -9.63 -9.43
C ASP A 126 8.65 -10.56 -8.63
N GLU A 127 9.85 -10.11 -8.31
CA GLU A 127 10.78 -10.89 -7.49
C GLU A 127 10.23 -11.12 -6.06
N PRO A 128 10.67 -12.17 -5.34
CA PRO A 128 10.07 -12.54 -4.06
C PRO A 128 10.77 -11.92 -2.84
N PHE A 129 11.49 -10.80 -2.95
CA PHE A 129 12.40 -10.29 -1.90
C PHE A 129 11.90 -9.08 -1.08
N ASN A 130 10.71 -8.56 -1.39
CA ASN A 130 10.06 -7.48 -0.63
C ASN A 130 8.80 -8.00 0.07
N ALA A 131 8.91 -9.13 0.78
CA ALA A 131 7.73 -9.81 1.32
C ALA A 131 7.18 -9.14 2.59
N PHE A 132 8.02 -8.90 3.60
CA PHE A 132 7.61 -8.32 4.88
C PHE A 132 8.03 -6.86 4.98
N PRO A 133 7.10 -5.93 5.27
CA PRO A 133 5.65 -6.10 5.37
C PRO A 133 4.99 -6.17 3.98
N SER A 134 3.77 -6.71 3.88
CA SER A 134 3.05 -6.74 2.61
C SER A 134 2.56 -5.34 2.21
N LEU A 135 3.18 -4.74 1.19
CA LEU A 135 2.73 -3.47 0.60
C LEU A 135 1.35 -3.57 -0.05
N HIS A 136 0.99 -4.75 -0.58
CA HIS A 136 -0.35 -5.00 -1.11
C HIS A 136 -1.41 -4.87 0.00
N THR A 137 -1.13 -5.48 1.15
CA THR A 137 -1.98 -5.41 2.33
C THR A 137 -2.04 -4.00 2.89
N SER A 138 -0.89 -3.36 3.08
CA SER A 138 -0.84 -2.03 3.67
C SER A 138 -1.59 -1.00 2.82
N SER A 139 -1.38 -1.03 1.49
CA SER A 139 -2.04 -0.16 0.53
C SER A 139 -3.56 -0.34 0.54
N ALA A 140 -4.06 -1.58 0.53
CA ALA A 140 -5.48 -1.87 0.53
C ALA A 140 -6.16 -1.38 1.82
N VAL A 141 -5.57 -1.66 2.98
CA VAL A 141 -6.06 -1.24 4.29
C VAL A 141 -6.01 0.29 4.42
N LEU A 142 -4.92 0.92 3.98
CA LEU A 142 -4.76 2.37 4.02
C LEU A 142 -5.81 3.07 3.13
N CYS A 143 -6.08 2.53 1.93
CA CYS A 143 -7.19 2.99 1.09
C CYS A 143 -8.52 2.94 1.86
N THR A 144 -8.86 1.83 2.52
CA THR A 144 -10.10 1.74 3.32
C THR A 144 -10.17 2.82 4.40
N LEU A 145 -9.09 3.01 5.17
CA LEU A 145 -9.03 4.04 6.22
C LEU A 145 -9.25 5.45 5.65
N LEU A 146 -8.61 5.76 4.52
CA LEU A 146 -8.71 7.07 3.87
C LEU A 146 -10.09 7.30 3.25
N TRP A 147 -10.69 6.29 2.61
CA TRP A 147 -12.06 6.38 2.08
C TRP A 147 -13.09 6.63 3.18
N ARG A 148 -12.92 6.01 4.36
CA ARG A 148 -13.72 6.31 5.54
C ARG A 148 -13.45 7.73 6.05
N ARG A 149 -12.18 8.16 6.09
CA ARG A 149 -11.78 9.49 6.57
C ARG A 149 -12.37 10.64 5.75
N VAL A 150 -12.53 10.48 4.44
CA VAL A 150 -13.18 11.46 3.56
C VAL A 150 -14.71 11.37 3.56
N GLY A 151 -15.31 10.57 4.45
CA GLY A 151 -16.76 10.43 4.57
C GLY A 151 -17.43 9.79 3.35
N SER A 152 -16.71 8.97 2.57
CA SER A 152 -17.28 8.34 1.38
C SER A 152 -18.28 7.25 1.77
N ARG A 153 -19.53 7.33 1.26
CA ARG A 153 -20.55 6.27 1.47
C ARG A 153 -20.14 4.90 0.92
N PHE A 154 -19.15 4.86 0.03
CA PHE A 154 -18.65 3.63 -0.57
C PHE A 154 -17.54 2.95 0.27
N TRP A 155 -17.12 3.54 1.40
CA TRP A 155 -16.06 2.95 2.24
C TRP A 155 -16.32 1.48 2.64
N PRO A 156 -17.56 0.99 2.88
CA PRO A 156 -17.78 -0.43 3.19
C PRO A 156 -17.47 -1.34 2.01
N ILE A 157 -17.76 -0.90 0.78
CA ILE A 157 -17.40 -1.65 -0.44
C ILE A 157 -15.88 -1.73 -0.57
N ILE A 158 -15.18 -0.63 -0.30
CA ILE A 158 -13.71 -0.61 -0.30
C ILE A 158 -13.14 -1.52 0.80
N LEU A 159 -13.77 -1.59 1.98
CA LEU A 159 -13.37 -2.54 3.03
C LEU A 159 -13.49 -3.98 2.55
N ILE A 160 -14.64 -4.37 1.99
CA ILE A 160 -14.85 -5.74 1.49
C ILE A 160 -13.82 -6.05 0.40
N TRP A 161 -13.61 -5.14 -0.54
CA TRP A 161 -12.59 -5.31 -1.59
C TRP A 161 -11.19 -5.46 -1.00
N ALA A 162 -10.81 -4.63 -0.03
CA ALA A 162 -9.53 -4.74 0.65
C ALA A 162 -9.37 -6.11 1.35
N VAL A 163 -10.42 -6.65 1.97
CA VAL A 163 -10.38 -8.01 2.56
C VAL A 163 -10.07 -9.07 1.49
N PHE A 164 -10.68 -8.98 0.30
CA PHE A 164 -10.36 -9.91 -0.80
C PHE A 164 -8.93 -9.74 -1.34
N ILE A 165 -8.41 -8.51 -1.42
CA ILE A 165 -7.01 -8.24 -1.79
C ILE A 165 -6.06 -8.82 -0.73
N VAL A 166 -6.36 -8.64 0.55
CA VAL A 166 -5.53 -9.16 1.65
C VAL A 166 -5.56 -10.69 1.68
N ALA A 167 -6.73 -11.30 1.50
CA ALA A 167 -6.83 -12.75 1.40
C ALA A 167 -6.08 -13.30 0.17
N SER A 168 -6.10 -12.56 -0.95
CA SER A 168 -5.44 -13.03 -2.16
C SER A 168 -3.93 -13.04 -2.06
N THR A 169 -3.29 -12.22 -1.22
CA THR A 169 -1.83 -12.24 -1.08
C THR A 169 -1.30 -13.60 -0.61
N VAL A 170 -1.97 -14.22 0.37
CA VAL A 170 -1.59 -15.55 0.88
C VAL A 170 -2.11 -16.69 -0.02
N LEU A 171 -3.31 -16.55 -0.60
CA LEU A 171 -3.88 -17.57 -1.50
C LEU A 171 -3.16 -17.64 -2.85
N THR A 172 -2.52 -16.55 -3.29
CA THR A 172 -1.62 -16.53 -4.44
C THR A 172 -0.18 -16.83 -4.06
N LYS A 173 0.09 -17.17 -2.79
CA LYS A 173 1.42 -17.44 -2.24
C LYS A 173 2.45 -16.34 -2.57
N GLN A 174 1.98 -15.10 -2.53
CA GLN A 174 2.82 -13.90 -2.68
C GLN A 174 3.32 -13.37 -1.35
N HIS A 175 2.71 -13.80 -0.24
CA HIS A 175 3.03 -13.39 1.11
C HIS A 175 2.74 -14.54 2.08
N TYR A 176 3.48 -14.57 3.20
CA TYR A 176 3.13 -15.34 4.37
C TYR A 176 2.15 -14.56 5.26
N PHE A 177 1.48 -15.24 6.17
CA PHE A 177 0.50 -14.64 7.07
C PHE A 177 1.11 -13.52 7.94
N VAL A 178 2.37 -13.66 8.34
CA VAL A 178 3.10 -12.64 9.12
C VAL A 178 3.23 -11.33 8.33
N ASP A 179 3.38 -11.39 7.00
CA ASP A 179 3.47 -10.21 6.15
C ASP A 179 2.16 -9.42 6.11
N ILE A 180 1.02 -10.11 6.23
CA ILE A 180 -0.31 -9.47 6.34
C ILE A 180 -0.35 -8.65 7.62
N LEU A 181 0.03 -9.23 8.76
CA LEU A 181 0.03 -8.55 10.05
C LEU A 181 0.95 -7.32 10.01
N GLY A 182 2.14 -7.46 9.41
CA GLY A 182 3.06 -6.35 9.17
C GLY A 182 2.44 -5.25 8.30
N GLY A 183 1.80 -5.61 7.19
CA GLY A 183 1.14 -4.66 6.29
C GLY A 183 -0.01 -3.91 6.96
N MET A 184 -0.84 -4.60 7.75
CA MET A 184 -1.91 -3.96 8.52
C MET A 184 -1.35 -2.98 9.56
N ALA A 185 -0.29 -3.37 10.27
CA ALA A 185 0.36 -2.51 11.26
C ALA A 185 0.95 -1.24 10.60
N VAL A 186 1.63 -1.40 9.46
CA VAL A 186 2.20 -0.26 8.71
C VAL A 186 1.11 0.67 8.19
N ALA A 187 0.02 0.17 7.64
CA ALA A 187 -1.09 1.01 7.17
C ALA A 187 -1.70 1.85 8.31
N ILE A 188 -1.94 1.21 9.46
CA ILE A 188 -2.50 1.87 10.64
C ILE A 188 -1.52 2.93 11.17
N ALA A 189 -0.25 2.59 11.32
CA ALA A 189 0.78 3.52 11.78
C ALA A 189 0.89 4.73 10.84
N SER A 190 0.97 4.50 9.53
CA SER A 190 1.08 5.54 8.51
C SER A 190 -0.11 6.50 8.54
N TYR A 191 -1.33 5.98 8.66
CA TYR A 191 -2.54 6.78 8.81
C TYR A 191 -2.53 7.65 10.08
N TYR A 192 -2.15 7.07 11.23
CA TYR A 192 -2.10 7.80 12.49
C TYR A 192 -1.01 8.88 12.51
N VAL A 193 0.20 8.56 12.05
CA VAL A 193 1.32 9.51 11.98
C VAL A 193 0.97 10.66 11.05
N ALA A 194 0.46 10.38 9.84
CA ALA A 194 0.03 11.42 8.89
C ALA A 194 -1.05 12.33 9.51
N THR A 195 -2.05 11.75 10.17
CA THR A 195 -3.11 12.51 10.84
C THR A 195 -2.57 13.41 11.94
N LYS A 196 -1.61 12.92 12.75
CA LYS A 196 -0.99 13.70 13.83
C LYS A 196 -0.17 14.87 13.27
N LEU A 197 0.64 14.62 12.24
CA LEU A 197 1.47 15.65 11.58
C LEU A 197 0.63 16.74 10.91
N VAL A 198 -0.44 16.37 10.20
CA VAL A 198 -1.34 17.35 9.57
C VAL A 198 -2.07 18.21 10.62
N ARG A 199 -2.43 17.63 11.77
CA ARG A 199 -3.05 18.36 12.88
C ARG A 199 -2.08 19.32 13.58
N SER A 200 -0.83 18.92 13.78
CA SER A 200 0.16 19.80 14.42
C SER A 200 0.48 21.01 13.55
N VAL A 201 0.62 20.81 12.24
CA VAL A 201 0.85 21.90 11.28
C VAL A 201 -0.33 22.89 11.24
N SER A 202 -1.57 22.40 11.31
CA SER A 202 -2.72 23.31 11.33
C SER A 202 -2.82 24.13 12.63
N LYS A 203 -2.49 23.54 13.78
CA LYS A 203 -2.48 24.27 15.05
C LYS A 203 -1.41 25.36 15.07
N SER A 204 -0.19 25.05 14.63
CA SER A 204 0.89 26.05 14.56
C SER A 204 0.56 27.21 13.61
N SER A 205 -0.18 26.95 12.52
CA SER A 205 -0.60 28.02 11.62
C SER A 205 -1.70 28.90 12.21
N GLU A 206 -2.53 28.37 13.11
CA GLU A 206 -3.57 29.13 13.82
C GLU A 206 -2.93 29.99 14.92
N GLU A 207 -2.01 29.43 15.72
CA GLU A 207 -1.28 30.17 16.77
C GLU A 207 -0.42 31.33 16.23
N VAL A 208 0.18 31.19 15.05
CA VAL A 208 0.95 32.28 14.39
C VAL A 208 0.03 33.35 13.77
N ALA A 209 -1.25 33.03 13.54
CA ALA A 209 -2.23 33.93 12.94
C ALA A 209 -3.06 34.72 13.97
N GLU A 210 -2.99 34.37 15.27
CA GLU A 210 -3.60 35.14 16.35
C GLU A 210 -2.66 36.29 16.79
N PRO A 211 -3.12 37.56 16.76
CA PRO A 211 -2.32 38.74 17.13
C PRO A 211 -2.16 38.95 18.64
#